data_AF-A0A7W0VDG5-F1
#
_entry.id   AF-A0A7W0VDG5-F1
#
_cell.length_a   1.000
_cell.length_b   1.000
_cell.length_c   1.000
_cell.angle_alpha   90.00
_cell.angle_beta   90.00
_cell.angle_gamma   90.00
#
_symmetry.space_group_name_H-M   'P 1'
#
loop_
_entity.id
_entity.type
_entity.pdbx_description
1 polymer ?
#
loop_
_entity_poly.entity_id
_entity_poly.type
_entity_poly.pdbx_seq_one_letter_code
_entity_poly.pdbx_strand_id
1 'polypeptide(L)'
;MELSQRTTGLMLSLFEVIYFERDPLEKIDSVLAVALAGPIDEYRDALDQALASSVRLANLGPEYHPEVVVRRLLTEVRRRLSVYN
;
A
#
# COMPACT_ATOMS: atom_id res chain seq x y z
N MET A 1 -11.06 13.11 -2.08
CA MET A 1 -9.88 13.52 -2.86
C MET A 1 -9.50 12.34 -3.74
N GLU A 2 -9.40 12.54 -5.05
CA GLU A 2 -8.91 11.51 -5.97
C GLU A 2 -7.40 11.33 -5.83
N LEU A 3 -6.90 10.13 -6.07
CA LEU A 3 -5.47 9.87 -6.06
C LEU A 3 -4.84 10.30 -7.38
N SER A 4 -3.64 10.87 -7.32
CA SER A 4 -2.87 11.16 -8.52
C SER A 4 -2.52 9.86 -9.26
N GLN A 5 -2.28 9.94 -10.58
CA GLN A 5 -1.81 8.79 -11.36
C GLN A 5 -0.54 8.17 -10.76
N ARG A 6 0.37 9.01 -10.24
CA ARG A 6 1.61 8.55 -9.61
C ARG A 6 1.33 7.75 -8.34
N THR A 7 0.48 8.29 -7.46
CA THR A 7 0.06 7.63 -6.23
C THR A 7 -0.62 6.29 -6.53
N THR A 8 -1.52 6.26 -7.51
CA THR A 8 -2.19 5.03 -7.94
C THR A 8 -1.19 3.98 -8.45
N GLY A 9 -0.23 4.37 -9.28
CA GLY A 9 0.81 3.45 -9.78
C GLY A 9 1.67 2.85 -8.65
N LEU A 10 2.02 3.65 -7.65
CA LEU A 10 2.77 3.18 -6.47
C LEU A 10 1.92 2.25 -5.59
N MET A 11 0.62 2.49 -5.45
CA MET A 11 -0.25 1.55 -4.73
C MET A 11 -0.40 0.22 -5.45
N LEU A 12 -0.52 0.26 -6.79
CA LEU A 12 -0.59 -0.95 -7.60
C LEU A 12 0.65 -1.83 -7.44
N SER A 13 1.86 -1.26 -7.43
CA SER A 13 3.08 -2.05 -7.23
C SER A 13 3.13 -2.73 -5.85
N LEU A 14 2.60 -2.09 -4.79
CA LEU A 14 2.47 -2.72 -3.48
C LEU A 14 1.42 -3.84 -3.49
N PHE A 15 0.35 -3.68 -4.27
CA PHE A 15 -0.75 -4.64 -4.34
C PHE A 15 -0.45 -5.90 -5.16
N GLU A 16 0.47 -5.82 -6.13
CA GLU A 16 0.96 -7.00 -6.87
C GLU A 16 1.44 -8.11 -5.93
N VAL A 17 2.05 -7.74 -4.80
CA VAL A 17 2.56 -8.69 -3.79
C VAL A 17 1.45 -9.51 -3.13
N ILE A 18 0.24 -8.96 -3.02
CA ILE A 18 -0.87 -9.56 -2.29
C ILE A 18 -1.99 -10.08 -3.20
N TYR A 19 -1.78 -10.04 -4.53
CA TYR A 19 -2.81 -10.29 -5.54
C TYR A 19 -3.35 -11.73 -5.56
N PHE A 20 -2.58 -12.71 -5.11
CA PHE A 20 -3.05 -14.10 -5.00
C PHE A 20 -3.04 -14.62 -3.57
N GLU A 21 -2.82 -13.71 -2.61
CA GLU A 21 -2.61 -14.10 -1.23
C GLU A 21 -3.94 -14.27 -0.52
N ARG A 22 -4.02 -15.27 0.35
CA ARG A 22 -5.22 -15.53 1.15
C ARG A 22 -5.36 -14.53 2.30
N ASP A 23 -4.25 -14.20 2.94
CA ASP A 23 -4.17 -13.18 3.99
C ASP A 23 -3.07 -12.16 3.65
N PRO A 24 -3.42 -10.94 3.21
CA PRO A 24 -2.46 -9.89 2.92
C PRO A 24 -1.57 -9.51 4.10
N LEU A 25 -2.05 -9.69 5.33
CA LEU A 25 -1.31 -9.28 6.53
C LEU A 25 -0.09 -10.18 6.75
N GLU A 26 -0.08 -11.40 6.21
CA GLU A 26 1.12 -12.26 6.23
C GLU A 26 2.23 -11.76 5.29
N LYS A 27 1.95 -10.80 4.40
CA LYS A 27 2.89 -10.28 3.41
C LYS A 27 3.40 -8.87 3.69
N ILE A 28 3.17 -8.32 4.89
CA ILE A 28 3.65 -6.99 5.27
C ILE A 28 5.13 -6.80 4.91
N ASP A 29 5.99 -7.78 5.23
CA ASP A 29 7.43 -7.68 4.98
C ASP A 29 7.78 -7.72 3.49
N SER A 30 7.04 -8.49 2.69
CA SER A 30 7.21 -8.52 1.23
C SER A 30 6.78 -7.20 0.60
N VAL A 31 5.68 -6.61 1.06
CA VAL A 31 5.21 -5.30 0.60
C VAL A 31 6.20 -4.20 0.99
N LEU A 32 6.70 -4.25 2.24
CA LEU A 32 7.73 -3.34 2.72
C LEU A 32 9.01 -3.43 1.87
N ALA A 33 9.42 -4.63 1.48
CA ALA A 33 10.59 -4.83 0.63
C ALA A 33 10.45 -4.13 -0.74
N VAL A 34 9.25 -4.12 -1.34
CA VAL A 34 8.99 -3.37 -2.59
C VAL A 34 9.20 -1.87 -2.39
N ALA A 35 8.67 -1.31 -1.31
CA ALA A 35 8.84 0.11 -1.01
C ALA A 35 10.32 0.47 -0.74
N LEU A 36 11.05 -0.39 -0.03
CA LEU A 36 12.48 -0.21 0.28
C LEU A 36 13.38 -0.38 -0.94
N ALA A 37 12.98 -1.18 -1.94
CA ALA A 37 13.72 -1.34 -3.18
C ALA A 37 13.52 -0.17 -4.17
N GLY A 38 12.51 0.69 -3.93
CA GLY A 38 12.22 1.84 -4.78
C GLY A 38 12.49 3.19 -4.10
N PRO A 39 11.97 4.29 -4.66
CA PRO A 39 12.09 5.62 -4.08
C PRO A 39 11.25 5.70 -2.79
N ILE A 40 11.88 5.46 -1.63
CA ILE A 40 11.21 5.33 -0.33
C ILE A 40 10.31 6.53 -0.02
N ASP A 41 10.78 7.76 -0.28
CA ASP A 41 10.02 8.98 0.01
C ASP A 41 8.75 9.08 -0.84
N GLU A 42 8.80 8.66 -2.11
CA GLU A 42 7.60 8.62 -2.95
C GLU A 42 6.58 7.59 -2.44
N TYR A 43 7.03 6.44 -1.93
CA TYR A 43 6.14 5.46 -1.32
C TYR A 43 5.54 5.96 -0.01
N ARG A 44 6.29 6.71 0.81
CA ARG A 44 5.75 7.35 2.02
C ARG A 44 4.64 8.33 1.69
N ASP A 45 4.91 9.24 0.77
CA ASP A 45 3.95 10.26 0.35
C ASP A 45 2.72 9.62 -0.28
N ALA A 46 2.91 8.58 -1.09
CA ALA A 46 1.81 7.86 -1.72
C ALA A 46 0.94 7.11 -0.68
N LEU A 47 1.56 6.47 0.32
CA LEU A 47 0.86 5.82 1.42
C LEU A 47 0.06 6.83 2.25
N ASP A 48 0.66 7.99 2.58
CA ASP A 48 -0.01 9.04 3.34
C ASP A 48 -1.22 9.60 2.58
N GLN A 49 -1.07 9.86 1.27
CA GLN A 49 -2.18 10.29 0.41
C GLN A 49 -3.27 9.22 0.30
N ALA A 50 -2.90 7.96 0.07
CA ALA A 50 -3.85 6.85 -0.06
C ALA A 50 -4.66 6.65 1.23
N LEU A 51 -3.99 6.60 2.39
CA LEU A 51 -4.62 6.41 3.69
C LEU A 51 -5.54 7.59 4.07
N ALA A 52 -5.15 8.82 3.74
CA ALA A 52 -5.97 10.01 3.96
C ALA A 52 -7.12 10.19 2.95
N SER A 53 -7.08 9.47 1.83
CA SER A 53 -8.10 9.59 0.78
C SER A 53 -9.42 8.91 1.15
N SER A 54 -10.50 9.42 0.55
CA SER A 54 -11.83 8.80 0.55
C SER A 54 -11.96 7.69 -0.50
N VAL A 55 -10.90 7.36 -1.23
CA VAL A 55 -10.90 6.32 -2.25
C VAL A 55 -10.97 4.95 -1.55
N ARG A 56 -11.76 4.05 -2.12
CA ARG A 56 -11.79 2.65 -1.70
C ARG A 56 -10.55 1.95 -2.26
N LEU A 57 -9.54 1.75 -1.43
CA LEU A 57 -8.23 1.25 -1.86
C LEU A 57 -8.31 -0.21 -2.33
N ALA A 58 -9.27 -0.99 -1.84
CA ALA A 58 -9.58 -2.32 -2.35
C ALA A 58 -10.03 -2.33 -3.82
N ASN A 59 -10.50 -1.19 -4.38
CA ASN A 59 -10.81 -1.08 -5.80
C ASN A 59 -9.56 -0.80 -6.67
N LEU A 60 -8.45 -0.40 -6.05
CA LEU A 60 -7.18 -0.23 -6.74
C LEU A 60 -6.39 -1.54 -6.72
N GLY A 61 -6.54 -2.31 -5.65
CA GLY A 61 -5.87 -3.59 -5.45
C GLY A 61 -6.75 -4.79 -5.80
N PRO A 62 -6.48 -5.95 -5.19
CA PRO A 62 -7.25 -7.16 -5.46
C PRO A 62 -8.65 -7.03 -4.85
N GLU A 63 -9.68 -7.15 -5.68
CA GLU A 63 -11.08 -6.91 -5.28
C GLU A 63 -11.59 -7.85 -4.18
N TYR A 64 -10.92 -8.98 -3.96
CA TYR A 64 -11.34 -9.99 -2.99
C TYR A 64 -10.86 -9.70 -1.56
N HIS A 65 -10.02 -8.68 -1.35
CA HIS A 65 -9.59 -8.26 -0.02
C HIS A 65 -10.52 -7.19 0.55
N PRO A 66 -11.01 -7.33 1.79
CA PRO A 66 -11.81 -6.29 2.42
C PRO A 66 -11.02 -4.98 2.57
N GLU A 67 -11.69 -3.83 2.35
CA GLU A 67 -11.10 -2.50 2.49
C GLU A 67 -10.36 -2.31 3.83
N VAL A 68 -10.96 -2.82 4.92
CA VAL A 68 -10.36 -2.75 6.26
C VAL A 68 -9.03 -3.50 6.36
N VAL A 69 -8.90 -4.63 5.64
CA VAL A 69 -7.66 -5.43 5.60
C VAL A 69 -6.61 -4.70 4.78
N VAL A 70 -6.98 -4.18 3.61
CA VAL A 70 -6.08 -3.38 2.75
C VAL A 70 -5.56 -2.16 3.50
N ARG A 71 -6.43 -1.40 4.18
CA ARG A 71 -6.00 -0.23 4.96
C ARG A 71 -5.12 -0.59 6.14
N ARG A 72 -5.39 -1.72 6.81
CA ARG A 72 -4.55 -2.21 7.91
C ARG A 72 -3.14 -2.58 7.43
N LEU A 73 -3.05 -3.27 6.29
CA LEU A 73 -1.78 -3.60 5.64
C LEU A 73 -0.97 -2.32 5.35
N LEU A 74 -1.56 -1.37 4.62
CA LEU A 74 -0.88 -0.14 4.22
C LEU A 74 -0.48 0.73 5.42
N THR A 75 -1.32 0.78 6.47
CA THR A 75 -0.99 1.47 7.72
C THR A 75 0.25 0.87 8.37
N GLU A 76 0.34 -0.46 8.44
CA GLU A 76 1.47 -1.14 9.04
C GLU A 76 2.75 -0.98 8.20
N VAL A 77 2.64 -1.04 6.87
CA VAL A 77 3.77 -0.73 5.96
C VAL A 77 4.25 0.70 6.16
N ARG A 78 3.34 1.68 6.19
CA ARG A 78 3.68 3.10 6.41
C ARG A 78 4.35 3.33 7.76
N ARG A 79 3.89 2.65 8.81
CA ARG A 79 4.48 2.68 10.15
C ARG A 79 5.89 2.09 10.15
N ARG A 80 6.14 0.98 9.45
CA ARG A 80 7.49 0.39 9.36
C ARG A 80 8.43 1.24 8.50
N LEU A 81 7.94 1.86 7.43
CA LEU A 81 8.74 2.76 6.61
C LEU A 81 9.25 3.99 7.38
N SER A 82 8.60 4.42 8.47
CA SER A 82 9.04 5.59 9.23
C SER A 82 10.33 5.38 10.02
N VAL A 83 10.83 4.13 10.12
CA VAL A 83 12.07 3.82 10.85
C VAL A 83 13.31 3.81 9.96
N TYR A 84 13.13 3.87 8.64
CA TYR A 84 14.20 4.06 7.68
C TYR A 84 14.36 5.57 7.49
N ASN A 85 15.58 6.11 7.39
CA ASN A 85 15.80 7.52 7.05
C ASN A 85 16.31 7.58 5.62
#